data_AF-A0A3P7EXG2-F1
#
_entry.id   AF-A0A3P7EXG2-F1
#
_cell.length_a   1.000
_cell.length_b   1.000
_cell.length_c   1.000
_cell.angle_alpha   90.00
_cell.angle_beta   90.00
_cell.angle_gamma   90.00
#
_symmetry.space_group_name_H-M   'P 1'
#
loop_
_entity.id
_entity.type
_entity.pdbx_description
1 polymer ?
#
loop_
_entity_poly.entity_id
_entity_poly.type
_entity_poly.pdbx_seq_one_letter_code
_entity_poly.pdbx_strand_id
1 'polypeptide(L)'
;MAQVQTYGWFSNLDADEHVRFVIRKRPEDSEVTAVISAESSGKLKGGSIRSLGKNKSHAVRCFKCGHYGNHTAAKCRTSLGAEKTCYGCYATDHLITDCA
;
A
#
# COMPACT_ATOMS: atom_id res chain seq x y z
N MET A 1 13.74 30.09 -7.19
CA MET A 1 14.06 28.66 -7.23
C MET A 1 13.18 27.98 -6.20
N ALA A 2 12.22 27.14 -6.62
CA ALA A 2 11.29 26.50 -5.69
C ALA A 2 11.96 25.29 -5.02
N GLN A 3 12.03 25.28 -3.68
CA GLN A 3 12.51 24.13 -2.91
C GLN A 3 11.51 22.98 -3.06
N VAL A 4 11.93 21.92 -3.74
CA VAL A 4 11.18 20.66 -3.79
C VAL A 4 11.52 19.86 -2.54
N GLN A 5 10.61 19.84 -1.58
CA GLN A 5 10.77 19.05 -0.37
C GLN A 5 10.23 17.64 -0.64
N THR A 6 11.13 16.65 -0.64
CA THR A 6 10.78 15.23 -0.74
C THR A 6 10.33 14.73 0.62
N TYR A 7 9.03 14.52 0.78
CA TYR A 7 8.46 13.97 2.02
C TYR A 7 7.95 12.55 1.77
N GLY A 8 8.68 11.58 2.30
CA GLY A 8 8.30 10.17 2.26
C GLY A 8 8.82 9.47 1.00
N TRP A 9 9.57 8.40 1.23
CA TRP A 9 9.91 7.39 0.22
C TRP A 9 8.68 7.07 -0.65
N PHE A 10 8.83 7.25 -1.98
CA PHE A 10 7.74 7.21 -2.97
C PHE A 10 6.90 5.93 -3.00
N SER A 11 7.31 4.91 -2.28
CA SER A 11 6.80 3.55 -2.48
C SER A 11 5.55 3.23 -1.66
N ASN A 12 4.80 4.25 -1.27
CA ASN A 12 3.51 4.09 -0.61
C ASN A 12 2.54 5.13 -1.15
N LEU A 13 2.12 5.04 -2.40
CA LEU A 13 0.90 5.71 -2.90
C LEU A 13 -0.23 4.68 -2.97
N ASP A 14 -1.47 5.11 -2.71
CA ASP A 14 -2.63 4.24 -2.91
C ASP A 14 -3.09 4.27 -4.38
N ALA A 15 -3.84 3.26 -4.81
CA ALA A 15 -4.54 3.34 -6.08
C ALA A 15 -5.53 4.53 -5.99
N ASP A 16 -5.61 5.35 -7.03
CA ASP A 16 -6.45 6.57 -7.07
C ASP A 16 -5.96 7.74 -6.18
N GLU A 17 -4.71 7.71 -5.67
CA GLU A 17 -4.14 8.89 -5.02
C GLU A 17 -3.70 9.94 -6.06
N HIS A 18 -4.41 11.08 -6.10
CA HIS A 18 -4.06 12.20 -6.95
C HIS A 18 -2.80 12.93 -6.45
N VAL A 19 -1.78 12.96 -7.29
CA VAL A 19 -0.49 13.58 -7.00
C VAL A 19 -0.06 14.52 -8.11
N ARG A 20 0.80 15.48 -7.77
CA ARG A 20 1.61 16.23 -8.74
C ARG A 20 3.05 15.76 -8.61
N PHE A 21 3.76 15.71 -9.72
CA PHE A 21 5.10 15.14 -9.74
C PHE A 21 6.00 15.82 -10.76
N VAL A 22 7.31 15.71 -10.55
CA VAL A 22 8.34 16.23 -11.46
C VAL A 22 8.97 15.06 -12.20
N ILE A 23 8.87 15.07 -13.52
CA ILE A 23 9.46 14.06 -14.40
C ILE A 23 10.80 14.56 -14.94
N ARG A 24 11.84 13.74 -14.78
CA ARG A 24 13.09 13.85 -15.54
C ARG A 24 13.05 12.88 -16.71
N LYS A 25 12.96 13.41 -17.93
CA LYS A 25 13.00 12.60 -19.16
C LYS A 25 14.43 12.15 -19.45
N ARG A 26 14.59 10.86 -19.76
CA ARG A 26 15.80 10.25 -20.32
C ARG A 26 15.44 9.65 -21.70
N PRO A 27 16.42 9.33 -22.56
CA PRO A 27 16.15 8.74 -23.86
C PRO A 27 15.37 7.43 -23.81
N GLU A 28 15.58 6.63 -22.76
CA GLU A 28 14.98 5.29 -22.62
C GLU A 28 13.76 5.27 -21.70
N ASP A 29 13.67 6.19 -20.74
CA ASP A 29 12.62 6.18 -19.70
C ASP A 29 12.39 7.57 -19.09
N SER A 30 11.32 7.74 -18.31
CA SER A 30 10.99 8.96 -17.60
C SER A 30 10.92 8.69 -16.10
N GLU A 31 11.81 9.34 -15.35
CA GLU A 31 11.93 9.11 -13.92
C GLU A 31 11.19 10.18 -13.12
N VAL A 32 10.38 9.76 -12.15
CA VAL A 32 9.79 10.68 -11.17
C VAL A 32 10.84 11.07 -10.15
N THR A 33 11.12 12.36 -10.05
CA THR A 33 12.15 12.92 -9.14
C THR A 33 11.56 13.55 -7.88
N ALA A 34 10.26 13.86 -7.91
CA ALA A 34 9.52 14.39 -6.78
C ALA A 34 8.03 14.14 -6.95
N VAL A 35 7.33 13.97 -5.84
CA VAL A 35 5.90 13.74 -5.75
C VAL A 35 5.37 14.56 -4.58
N ILE A 36 4.25 15.24 -4.80
CA ILE A 36 3.50 15.98 -3.79
C ILE A 36 2.01 15.65 -3.93
N SER A 37 1.25 15.84 -2.86
CA SER A 37 -0.21 15.72 -2.93
C SER A 37 -0.78 16.72 -3.93
N ALA A 38 -1.76 16.30 -4.74
CA ALA A 38 -2.53 17.23 -5.58
C ALA A 38 -3.54 18.05 -4.75
N GLU A 39 -3.88 17.56 -3.56
CA GLU A 39 -4.81 18.19 -2.63
C GLU A 39 -4.15 19.36 -1.89
N SER A 40 -4.97 20.34 -1.48
CA SER A 40 -4.53 21.53 -0.73
C SER A 40 -3.88 21.20 0.62
N SER A 41 -4.16 20.03 1.18
CA SER A 41 -3.62 19.58 2.46
C SER A 41 -2.11 19.28 2.41
N GLY A 42 -1.53 19.10 1.21
CA GLY A 42 -0.10 18.77 1.03
C GLY A 42 0.32 17.37 1.50
N LYS A 43 -0.57 16.63 2.17
CA LYS A 43 -0.31 15.30 2.72
C LYS A 43 -0.65 14.21 1.71
N LEU A 44 0.26 13.26 1.53
CA LEU A 44 0.00 12.03 0.79
C LEU A 44 -0.85 11.08 1.66
N LYS A 45 -1.86 10.43 1.07
CA LYS A 45 -2.72 9.43 1.73
C LYS A 45 -1.87 8.27 2.22
N GLY A 46 -0.94 7.82 1.37
CA GLY A 46 -0.14 6.65 1.66
C GLY A 46 -0.86 5.37 1.21
N GLY A 47 -0.12 4.38 0.73
CA GLY A 47 -0.70 3.07 0.42
C GLY A 47 -1.37 2.42 1.65
N SER A 48 -2.54 1.81 1.44
CA SER A 48 -3.33 1.09 2.45
C SER A 48 -2.56 -0.09 3.06
N ILE A 49 -1.61 -0.65 2.32
CA ILE A 49 -0.64 -1.64 2.80
C ILE A 49 0.49 -0.92 3.53
N ARG A 50 0.35 -0.78 4.85
CA ARG A 50 1.43 -0.27 5.71
C ARG A 50 2.35 -1.42 6.10
N SER A 51 3.63 -1.35 5.72
CA SER A 51 4.67 -2.14 6.37
C SER A 51 4.56 -1.90 7.87
N LEU A 52 4.33 -2.96 8.62
CA LEU A 52 4.12 -2.95 10.07
C LEU A 52 5.25 -2.15 10.73
N GLY A 53 4.98 -0.89 11.07
CA GLY A 53 5.95 -0.02 11.72
C GLY A 53 6.43 -0.62 13.04
N LYS A 54 7.52 -0.08 13.59
CA LYS A 54 8.16 -0.54 14.83
C LYS A 54 7.24 -0.48 16.08
N ASN A 55 6.06 0.13 15.93
CA ASN A 55 5.06 0.33 16.98
C ASN A 55 4.07 -0.85 16.95
N LYS A 56 4.43 -1.91 17.69
CA LYS A 56 3.75 -3.22 17.80
C LYS A 56 2.31 -3.18 18.35
N SER A 57 1.66 -2.02 18.43
CA SER A 57 0.32 -1.84 19.02
C SER A 57 -0.84 -1.82 18.01
N HIS A 58 -0.57 -1.84 16.71
CA HIS A 58 -1.62 -1.80 15.70
C HIS A 58 -1.85 -3.20 15.13
N ALA A 59 -3.10 -3.65 15.25
CA ALA A 59 -3.59 -4.93 14.78
C ALA A 59 -2.98 -5.30 13.41
N VAL A 60 -2.34 -6.47 13.32
CA VAL A 60 -1.84 -6.99 12.05
C VAL A 60 -3.00 -7.59 11.27
N ARG A 61 -3.08 -7.32 9.97
CA ARG A 61 -4.05 -8.01 9.10
C ARG A 61 -3.61 -9.46 8.97
N CYS A 62 -4.49 -10.38 9.35
CA CYS A 62 -4.26 -11.79 9.17
C CYS A 62 -4.50 -12.17 7.69
N PHE A 63 -3.47 -12.62 6.99
CA PHE A 63 -3.58 -13.08 5.61
C PHE A 63 -4.41 -14.37 5.43
N LYS A 64 -4.84 -15.03 6.51
CA LYS A 64 -5.72 -16.21 6.45
C LYS A 64 -7.21 -15.89 6.59
N CYS A 65 -7.59 -14.95 7.46
CA CYS A 65 -9.01 -14.61 7.69
C CYS A 65 -9.37 -13.17 7.32
N GLY A 66 -8.41 -12.36 6.91
CA GLY A 66 -8.61 -10.96 6.56
C GLY A 66 -8.83 -10.00 7.73
N HIS A 67 -9.07 -10.50 8.94
CA HIS A 67 -9.29 -9.67 10.12
C HIS A 67 -7.99 -9.03 10.62
N TYR A 68 -8.10 -7.78 11.05
CA TYR A 68 -7.07 -7.11 11.83
C TYR A 68 -7.14 -7.62 13.28
N GLY A 69 -6.04 -8.14 13.79
CA GLY A 69 -5.97 -8.57 15.17
C GLY A 69 -4.55 -8.70 15.69
N ASN A 70 -4.39 -9.37 16.82
CA ASN A 70 -3.10 -9.69 17.44
C ASN A 70 -2.55 -11.05 16.98
N HIS A 71 -3.01 -11.58 15.85
CA HIS A 71 -2.62 -12.89 15.34
C HIS A 71 -2.15 -12.82 13.89
N THR A 72 -1.17 -13.64 13.55
CA THR A 72 -0.70 -13.83 12.17
C THR A 72 -1.48 -14.95 11.48
N ALA A 73 -1.36 -15.06 10.15
CA ALA A 73 -1.95 -16.17 9.39
C ALA A 73 -1.59 -17.56 9.96
N ALA A 74 -0.34 -17.72 10.42
CA ALA A 74 0.14 -18.94 11.07
C ALA A 74 -0.58 -19.28 12.39
N LYS A 75 -1.13 -18.28 13.10
CA LYS A 75 -1.86 -18.44 14.38
C LYS A 75 -3.38 -18.32 14.23
N CYS A 76 -3.88 -18.17 13.00
CA CYS A 76 -5.30 -17.95 12.75
C CYS A 76 -6.11 -19.23 12.95
N ARG A 77 -7.05 -19.19 13.90
CA ARG A 77 -7.94 -20.31 14.26
C ARG A 77 -9.20 -20.43 13.40
N THR A 78 -9.39 -19.52 12.43
CA THR A 78 -10.56 -19.55 11.55
C THR A 78 -10.52 -20.79 10.68
N SER A 79 -11.66 -21.49 10.58
CA SER A 79 -11.83 -22.73 9.79
C SER A 79 -11.91 -22.51 8.28
N LEU A 80 -11.68 -21.28 7.79
CA LEU A 80 -11.39 -21.03 6.38
C LEU A 80 -10.34 -22.03 5.95
N GLY A 81 -10.67 -22.83 4.93
CA GLY A 81 -9.87 -23.97 4.49
C GLY A 81 -8.45 -23.56 4.09
N ALA A 82 -7.67 -24.52 3.60
CA ALA A 82 -6.34 -24.23 3.07
C ALA A 82 -6.35 -23.38 1.77
N GLU A 83 -7.53 -22.94 1.31
CA GLU A 83 -7.68 -22.10 0.14
C GLU A 83 -7.13 -20.70 0.40
N LYS A 84 -6.30 -20.23 -0.53
CA LYS A 84 -5.77 -18.87 -0.49
C LYS A 84 -6.84 -17.93 -1.01
N THR A 85 -7.17 -16.91 -0.24
CA THR A 85 -8.04 -15.81 -0.67
C THR A 85 -7.22 -14.64 -1.19
N CYS A 86 -7.75 -13.89 -2.15
CA CYS A 86 -7.19 -12.60 -2.56
C CYS A 86 -7.02 -11.67 -1.35
N TYR A 87 -5.84 -11.07 -1.18
CA TYR A 87 -5.57 -10.16 -0.05
C TYR A 87 -6.18 -8.76 -0.22
N GLY A 88 -6.67 -8.44 -1.42
CA GLY A 88 -7.32 -7.18 -1.79
C GLY A 88 -8.83 -7.23 -1.55
N CYS A 89 -9.52 -8.18 -2.18
CA CYS A 89 -10.99 -8.27 -2.17
C CYS A 89 -11.56 -9.47 -1.38
N TYR A 90 -10.71 -10.39 -0.88
CA TYR A 90 -11.09 -11.60 -0.14
C TYR A 90 -11.83 -12.70 -0.92
N ALA A 91 -11.90 -12.59 -2.25
CA ALA A 91 -12.45 -13.65 -3.07
C ALA A 91 -11.53 -14.88 -3.09
N THR A 92 -12.11 -16.07 -3.25
CA THR A 92 -11.41 -17.37 -3.29
C THR A 92 -11.05 -17.82 -4.72
N ASP A 93 -11.53 -17.10 -5.74
CA ASP A 93 -11.38 -17.42 -7.15
C ASP A 93 -10.08 -16.90 -7.77
N HIS A 94 -9.42 -15.94 -7.12
CA HIS A 94 -8.18 -15.35 -7.60
C HIS A 94 -7.20 -14.99 -6.48
N LEU A 95 -5.93 -14.81 -6.86
CA LEU A 95 -4.90 -14.25 -5.99
C LEU A 95 -4.77 -12.75 -6.24
N ILE A 96 -4.10 -12.02 -5.33
CA ILE A 96 -3.91 -10.57 -5.46
C ILE A 96 -3.25 -10.14 -6.79
N THR A 97 -2.53 -11.05 -7.46
CA THR A 97 -1.95 -10.86 -8.79
C THR A 97 -2.99 -10.65 -9.88
N ASP A 98 -4.20 -11.18 -9.70
CA ASP A 98 -5.28 -11.19 -10.68
C ASP A 98 -6.51 -10.41 -10.15
N CYS A 99 -6.34 -9.62 -9.09
CA CYS A 99 -7.40 -8.79 -8.52
C CYS A 99 -7.59 -7.55 -9.39
N ALA A 100 -8.77 -7.43 -10.01
CA ALA A 100 -9.19 -6.26 -10.76
C ALA A 100 -9.53 -5.06 -9.87
#